data_AF-A0A1I2YTK6-F1
#
_entry.id   AF-A0A1I2YTK6-F1
#
_cell.length_a   1.000
_cell.length_b   1.000
_cell.length_c   1.000
_cell.angle_alpha   90.00
_cell.angle_beta   90.00
_cell.angle_gamma   90.00
#
_symmetry.space_group_name_H-M   'P 1'
#
loop_
_entity.id
_entity.type
_entity.pdbx_description
1 polymer ?
#
loop_
_entity_poly.entity_id
_entity_poly.type
_entity_poly.pdbx_seq_one_letter_code
_entity_poly.pdbx_strand_id
1 'polypeptide(L)'
;MSRQTDALAGLGRIARLKADLEMRRFAAFRAHVDAARQRIGQLEDELQALYRAEEAFSVSEARLVNALARDRSLALLGAERDLERMLPGYEQARQAAAREFGRAEAVSAVRDDMIAQARLDRARRAGGT
;
A
#
# COMPACT_ATOMS: atom_id res chain seq x y z
N MET A 1 3.73 -39.20 -0.57
CA MET A 1 4.59 -38.09 -0.13
C MET A 1 5.06 -37.24 -1.30
N SER A 2 6.00 -37.67 -2.17
CA SER A 2 6.58 -36.83 -3.26
C SER A 2 5.55 -36.03 -4.07
N ARG A 3 4.55 -36.69 -4.68
CA ARG A 3 3.54 -36.00 -5.52
C ARG A 3 2.76 -34.89 -4.81
N GLN A 4 2.47 -35.04 -3.52
CA GLN A 4 1.74 -34.01 -2.75
C GLN A 4 2.65 -32.81 -2.48
N THR A 5 3.91 -33.06 -2.15
CA THR A 5 4.93 -32.02 -1.96
C THR A 5 5.21 -31.26 -3.26
N ASP A 6 5.26 -31.99 -4.39
CA ASP A 6 5.44 -31.41 -5.73
C ASP A 6 4.22 -30.56 -6.14
N ALA A 7 3.00 -31.02 -5.85
CA ALA A 7 1.78 -30.26 -6.07
C ALA A 7 1.74 -28.96 -5.22
N LEU A 8 2.13 -29.03 -3.94
CA LEU A 8 2.27 -27.85 -3.08
C LEU A 8 3.36 -26.89 -3.57
N ALA A 9 4.46 -27.40 -4.13
CA ALA A 9 5.46 -26.55 -4.76
C ALA A 9 4.88 -25.80 -5.98
N GLY A 10 4.04 -26.47 -6.79
CA GLY A 10 3.30 -25.84 -7.88
C GLY A 10 2.33 -24.75 -7.41
N LEU A 11 1.50 -25.06 -6.41
CA LEU A 11 0.58 -24.11 -5.79
C LEU A 11 1.31 -22.92 -5.16
N GLY A 12 2.45 -23.16 -4.51
CA GLY A 12 3.28 -22.11 -3.91
C GLY A 12 3.83 -21.14 -4.96
N ARG A 13 4.24 -21.63 -6.14
CA ARG A 13 4.66 -20.75 -7.25
C ARG A 13 3.50 -19.87 -7.74
N ILE A 14 2.31 -20.45 -7.92
CA ILE A 14 1.13 -19.69 -8.35
C ILE A 14 0.73 -18.65 -7.29
N ALA A 15 0.73 -19.03 -6.01
CA ALA A 15 0.38 -18.13 -4.92
C ALA A 15 1.37 -16.96 -4.82
N ARG A 16 2.68 -17.19 -4.99
CA ARG A 16 3.68 -16.13 -5.05
C ARG A 16 3.47 -15.18 -6.22
N LEU A 17 3.22 -15.69 -7.42
CA LEU A 17 2.93 -14.85 -8.59
C LEU A 17 1.69 -13.96 -8.39
N LYS A 18 0.64 -14.50 -7.74
CA LYS A 18 -0.55 -13.71 -7.39
C LYS A 18 -0.24 -12.65 -6.33
N ALA A 19 0.51 -13.00 -5.30
CA ALA A 19 0.95 -12.06 -4.26
C ALA A 19 1.76 -10.91 -4.87
N ASP A 20 2.72 -11.22 -5.77
CA ASP A 20 3.53 -10.22 -6.45
C ASP A 20 2.69 -9.28 -7.32
N LEU A 21 1.68 -9.81 -8.02
CA LEU A 21 0.77 -9.01 -8.83
C LEU A 21 -0.05 -8.03 -7.97
N GLU A 22 -0.66 -8.53 -6.90
CA GLU A 22 -1.43 -7.67 -5.99
C GLU A 22 -0.54 -6.67 -5.24
N MET A 23 0.70 -7.03 -4.92
CA MET A 23 1.67 -6.08 -4.35
C MET A 23 2.01 -4.94 -5.32
N ARG A 24 2.24 -5.24 -6.60
CA ARG A 24 2.46 -4.21 -7.63
C ARG A 24 1.25 -3.30 -7.78
N ARG A 25 0.04 -3.88 -7.79
CA ARG A 25 -1.21 -3.12 -7.84
C ARG A 25 -1.34 -2.20 -6.62
N PHE A 26 -1.10 -2.72 -5.42
CA PHE A 26 -1.13 -1.93 -4.19
C PHE A 26 -0.08 -0.80 -4.21
N ALA A 27 1.14 -1.08 -4.68
CA ALA A 27 2.19 -0.06 -4.81
C ALA A 27 1.76 1.11 -5.71
N ALA A 28 1.05 0.85 -6.81
CA ALA A 28 0.51 1.90 -7.66
C ALA A 28 -0.53 2.77 -6.93
N PHE A 29 -1.49 2.15 -6.22
CA PHE A 29 -2.45 2.89 -5.39
C PHE A 29 -1.75 3.74 -4.33
N ARG A 30 -0.76 3.17 -3.66
CA ARG A 30 0.04 3.88 -2.64
C ARG A 30 0.72 5.11 -3.23
N ALA A 31 1.38 4.98 -4.38
CA ALA A 31 2.04 6.10 -5.04
C ALA A 31 1.07 7.25 -5.34
N HIS A 32 -0.14 6.93 -5.80
CA HIS A 32 -1.16 7.95 -6.04
C HIS A 32 -1.65 8.63 -4.75
N VAL A 33 -1.88 7.86 -3.67
CA VAL A 33 -2.27 8.41 -2.36
C VAL A 33 -1.18 9.29 -1.77
N ASP A 34 0.08 8.85 -1.84
CA ASP A 34 1.22 9.59 -1.33
C ASP A 34 1.40 10.91 -2.10
N ALA A 35 1.24 10.90 -3.43
CA ALA A 35 1.25 12.11 -4.25
C ALA A 35 0.10 13.08 -3.90
N ALA A 36 -1.11 12.56 -3.67
CA ALA A 36 -2.26 13.38 -3.27
C ALA A 36 -2.02 14.05 -1.90
N ARG A 37 -1.48 13.31 -0.93
CA ARG A 37 -1.10 13.85 0.39
C ARG A 37 -0.01 14.91 0.29
N GLN A 38 1.00 14.69 -0.54
CA GLN A 38 2.06 15.68 -0.77
C GLN A 38 1.48 16.97 -1.36
N ARG A 39 0.54 16.87 -2.31
CA ARG A 39 -0.14 18.03 -2.88
C ARG A 39 -0.96 18.80 -1.84
N ILE A 40 -1.66 18.10 -0.95
CA ILE A 40 -2.39 18.72 0.17
C ILE A 40 -1.42 19.51 1.05
N GLY A 41 -0.32 18.88 1.49
CA GLY A 41 0.68 19.56 2.33
C GLY A 41 1.29 20.80 1.67
N GLN A 42 1.56 20.74 0.36
CA GLN A 42 2.04 21.92 -0.39
C GLN A 42 1.02 23.07 -0.39
N LEU A 43 -0.26 22.78 -0.57
CA LEU A 43 -1.32 23.79 -0.56
C LEU A 43 -1.52 24.40 0.85
N GLU A 44 -1.38 23.58 1.89
CA GLU A 44 -1.41 24.04 3.29
C GLU A 44 -0.23 24.96 3.60
N ASP A 45 0.99 24.59 3.18
CA ASP A 45 2.19 25.40 3.35
C ASP A 45 2.08 26.75 2.61
N GLU A 46 1.56 26.75 1.38
CA GLU A 46 1.32 27.96 0.61
C GLU A 46 0.29 28.89 1.29
N LEU A 47 -0.81 28.34 1.79
CA LEU A 47 -1.80 29.10 2.56
C LEU A 47 -1.18 29.67 3.83
N GLN A 48 -0.42 28.87 4.57
CA GLN A 48 0.26 29.32 5.77
C GLN A 48 1.25 30.46 5.48
N ALA A 49 1.98 30.38 4.36
CA ALA A 49 2.89 31.45 3.94
C ALA A 49 2.15 32.77 3.64
N LEU A 50 0.98 32.71 3.00
CA LEU A 50 0.15 33.89 2.75
C LEU A 50 -0.34 34.54 4.05
N TYR A 51 -0.69 33.74 5.07
CA TYR A 51 -1.18 34.25 6.35
C TYR A 51 -0.08 34.70 7.31
N ARG A 52 1.14 34.18 7.18
CA ARG A 52 2.29 34.59 8.00
C ARG A 52 2.96 35.88 7.53
N ALA A 53 2.47 36.52 6.47
CA ALA A 53 3.00 37.80 6.04
C ALA A 53 2.80 38.86 7.14
N GLU A 54 3.90 39.31 7.75
CA GLU A 54 3.90 40.30 8.83
C GLU A 54 3.92 41.76 8.32
N GLU A 55 4.15 41.96 7.02
CA GLU A 55 4.19 43.28 6.41
C GLU A 55 2.80 43.88 6.23
N ALA A 56 2.69 45.19 6.47
CA ALA A 56 1.45 45.92 6.25
C ALA A 56 1.13 46.02 4.76
N PHE A 57 -0.01 45.46 4.36
CA PHE A 57 -0.47 45.52 2.98
C PHE A 57 -1.10 46.87 2.62
N SER A 58 -0.85 47.32 1.39
CA SER A 58 -1.77 48.24 0.70
C SER A 58 -3.10 47.55 0.40
N VAL A 59 -4.15 48.33 0.13
CA VAL A 59 -5.47 47.80 -0.21
C VAL A 59 -5.43 46.89 -1.46
N SER A 60 -4.62 47.24 -2.46
CA SER A 60 -4.42 46.43 -3.67
C SER A 60 -3.76 45.09 -3.36
N GLU A 61 -2.73 45.08 -2.52
CA GLU A 61 -2.03 43.86 -2.12
C GLU A 61 -2.94 42.96 -1.28
N ALA A 62 -3.70 43.53 -0.35
CA ALA A 62 -4.67 42.78 0.45
C ALA A 62 -5.74 42.10 -0.42
N ARG A 63 -6.23 42.75 -1.47
CA ARG A 63 -7.17 42.15 -2.43
C ARG A 63 -6.53 41.00 -3.21
N LEU A 64 -5.28 41.16 -3.65
CA LEU A 64 -4.54 40.12 -4.35
C LEU A 64 -4.29 38.90 -3.47
N VAL A 65 -3.78 39.11 -2.24
CA VAL A 65 -3.54 38.04 -1.26
C VAL A 65 -4.82 37.29 -0.93
N ASN A 66 -5.94 38.00 -0.74
CA ASN A 66 -7.24 37.36 -0.52
C ASN A 66 -7.70 36.52 -1.72
N ALA A 67 -7.47 36.98 -2.95
CA ALA A 67 -7.80 36.21 -4.15
C ALA A 67 -6.96 34.94 -4.24
N LEU A 68 -5.65 35.02 -3.95
CA LEU A 68 -4.74 33.88 -3.90
C LEU A 68 -5.15 32.89 -2.79
N ALA A 69 -5.42 33.37 -1.58
CA ALA A 69 -5.86 32.54 -0.47
C ALA A 69 -7.16 31.80 -0.80
N ARG A 70 -8.12 32.47 -1.46
CA ARG A 70 -9.35 31.82 -1.92
C ARG A 70 -9.06 30.72 -2.93
N ASP A 71 -8.23 31.00 -3.93
CA ASP A 71 -7.86 30.03 -4.97
C ASP A 71 -7.22 28.77 -4.35
N ARG A 72 -6.21 28.97 -3.49
CA ARG A 72 -5.54 27.85 -2.78
C ARG A 72 -6.48 27.09 -1.85
N SER A 73 -7.40 27.77 -1.17
CA SER A 73 -8.41 27.10 -0.32
C SER A 73 -9.33 26.21 -1.14
N LEU A 74 -9.78 26.67 -2.31
CA LEU A 74 -10.61 25.85 -3.20
C LEU A 74 -9.85 24.67 -3.78
N ALA A 75 -8.58 24.87 -4.13
CA ALA A 75 -7.69 23.81 -4.59
C ALA A 75 -7.44 22.75 -3.49
N LEU A 76 -7.26 23.19 -2.24
CA LEU A 76 -7.09 22.32 -1.07
C LEU A 76 -8.33 21.43 -0.86
N LEU A 77 -9.53 22.04 -0.81
CA LEU A 77 -10.79 21.30 -0.69
C LEU A 77 -11.00 20.30 -1.84
N GLY A 78 -10.56 20.65 -3.05
CA GLY A 78 -10.57 19.73 -4.19
C GLY A 78 -9.63 18.54 -3.98
N ALA A 79 -8.39 18.80 -3.57
CA ALA A 79 -7.38 17.77 -3.33
C ALA A 79 -7.77 16.83 -2.17
N GLU A 80 -8.37 17.35 -1.11
CA GLU A 80 -8.89 16.55 0.01
C GLU A 80 -10.00 15.60 -0.45
N ARG A 81 -10.97 16.11 -1.23
CA ARG A 81 -12.03 15.27 -1.81
C ARG A 81 -11.48 14.22 -2.77
N ASP A 82 -10.45 14.55 -3.54
CA ASP A 82 -9.77 13.60 -4.41
C ASP A 82 -9.14 12.47 -3.58
N LEU A 83 -8.43 12.81 -2.52
CA LEU A 83 -7.85 11.84 -1.58
C LEU A 83 -8.93 10.95 -0.95
N GLU A 84 -10.01 11.55 -0.44
CA GLU A 84 -11.14 10.81 0.14
C GLU A 84 -11.74 9.78 -0.83
N ARG A 85 -11.87 10.13 -2.11
CA ARG A 85 -12.35 9.21 -3.15
C ARG A 85 -11.39 8.07 -3.44
N MET A 86 -10.08 8.27 -3.23
CA MET A 86 -9.05 7.26 -3.50
C MET A 86 -8.87 6.26 -2.35
N LEU A 87 -9.12 6.68 -1.10
CA LEU A 87 -8.89 5.86 0.10
C LEU A 87 -9.60 4.49 0.08
N PRO A 88 -10.87 4.37 -0.35
CA PRO A 88 -11.53 3.06 -0.42
C PRO A 88 -10.81 2.09 -1.36
N GLY A 89 -10.37 2.56 -2.53
CA GLY A 89 -9.62 1.74 -3.49
C GLY A 89 -8.24 1.33 -2.97
N TYR A 90 -7.56 2.25 -2.28
CA TYR A 90 -6.30 1.98 -1.60
C TYR A 90 -6.44 0.88 -0.53
N GLU A 91 -7.44 0.98 0.35
CA GLU A 91 -7.66 -0.03 1.39
C GLU A 91 -8.07 -1.39 0.82
N GLN A 92 -8.88 -1.41 -0.24
CA GLN A 92 -9.21 -2.66 -0.95
C GLN A 92 -7.96 -3.31 -1.55
N ALA A 93 -7.11 -2.54 -2.21
CA ALA A 93 -5.85 -3.04 -2.77
C ALA A 93 -4.90 -3.54 -1.68
N ARG A 94 -4.81 -2.81 -0.56
CA ARG A 94 -4.02 -3.20 0.61
C ARG A 94 -4.47 -4.55 1.17
N GLN A 95 -5.78 -4.74 1.36
CA GLN A 95 -6.34 -5.98 1.87
C GLN A 95 -6.15 -7.13 0.88
N ALA A 96 -6.35 -6.91 -0.41
CA ALA A 96 -6.12 -7.92 -1.44
C ALA A 96 -4.66 -8.40 -1.44
N ALA A 97 -3.72 -7.45 -1.43
CA ALA A 97 -2.29 -7.74 -1.38
C ALA A 97 -1.90 -8.51 -0.11
N ALA A 98 -2.40 -8.08 1.07
CA ALA A 98 -2.15 -8.78 2.32
C ALA A 98 -2.70 -10.22 2.32
N ARG A 99 -3.90 -10.44 1.75
CA ARG A 99 -4.51 -11.77 1.64
C ARG A 99 -3.72 -12.70 0.74
N GLU A 100 -3.33 -12.25 -0.45
CA GLU A 100 -2.57 -13.11 -1.39
C GLU A 100 -1.16 -13.39 -0.87
N PHE A 101 -0.52 -12.41 -0.22
CA PHE A 101 0.74 -12.64 0.48
C PHE A 101 0.59 -13.70 1.58
N GLY A 102 -0.40 -13.55 2.47
CA GLY A 102 -0.66 -14.54 3.51
C GLY A 102 -0.98 -15.94 2.97
N ARG A 103 -1.67 -16.03 1.82
CA ARG A 103 -1.90 -17.31 1.13
C ARG A 103 -0.61 -17.94 0.64
N ALA A 104 0.30 -17.16 0.05
CA ALA A 104 1.58 -17.65 -0.40
C ALA A 104 2.43 -18.18 0.77
N GLU A 105 2.43 -17.47 1.90
CA GLU A 105 3.12 -17.87 3.13
C GLU A 105 2.53 -19.16 3.70
N ALA A 106 1.20 -19.27 3.79
CA ALA A 106 0.53 -20.47 4.29
C ALA A 106 0.86 -21.73 3.45
N VAL A 107 0.88 -21.59 2.11
CA VAL A 107 1.24 -22.71 1.23
C VAL A 107 2.71 -23.11 1.41
N SER A 108 3.60 -22.13 1.62
CA SER A 108 5.02 -22.42 1.91
C SER A 108 5.17 -23.15 3.24
N ALA A 109 4.51 -22.67 4.30
CA ALA A 109 4.55 -23.29 5.63
C ALA A 109 4.06 -24.74 5.60
N VAL A 110 2.90 -25.00 4.99
CA VAL A 110 2.36 -26.37 4.86
C VAL A 110 3.32 -27.30 4.12
N ARG A 111 3.97 -26.80 3.05
CA ARG A 111 4.95 -27.60 2.30
C ARG A 111 6.15 -27.94 3.17
N ASP A 112 6.66 -26.96 3.92
CA ASP A 112 7.86 -27.13 4.74
C ASP A 112 7.60 -28.09 5.92
N ASP A 113 6.41 -28.01 6.53
CA ASP A 113 5.93 -28.97 7.54
C ASP A 113 5.86 -30.40 6.99
N MET A 114 5.32 -30.59 5.79
CA MET A 114 5.25 -31.90 5.15
C MET A 114 6.65 -32.47 4.85
N ILE A 115 7.59 -31.63 4.42
CA ILE A 115 8.98 -32.04 4.18
C ILE A 115 9.63 -32.46 5.51
N ALA A 116 9.41 -31.71 6.59
CA ALA A 116 9.93 -32.03 7.91
C ALA A 116 9.38 -33.36 8.43
N GLN A 117 8.07 -33.58 8.34
CA GLN A 117 7.43 -34.85 8.71
C GLN A 117 7.99 -36.03 7.91
N ALA A 118 8.13 -35.88 6.59
CA ALA A 118 8.70 -36.93 5.73
C ALA A 118 10.19 -37.23 6.03
N ARG A 119 10.94 -36.28 6.61
CA ARG A 119 12.31 -36.52 7.10
C ARG A 119 12.28 -37.29 8.42
N LEU A 120 11.43 -36.89 9.36
CA LEU A 120 11.26 -37.58 10.65
C LEU A 120 10.84 -39.05 10.46
N ASP A 121 9.87 -39.29 9.57
CA ASP A 121 9.40 -40.65 9.27
C ASP A 121 10.50 -41.54 8.67
N ARG A 122 11.36 -40.97 7.82
CA ARG A 122 12.51 -41.69 7.26
C ARG A 122 13.55 -42.02 8.33
N ALA A 123 13.86 -41.07 9.21
CA ALA A 123 14.78 -41.29 10.32
C ALA A 123 14.28 -42.39 11.27
N ARG A 124 12.99 -42.39 11.61
CA ARG A 124 12.35 -43.43 12.44
C ARG A 124 12.46 -44.83 11.82
N ARG A 125 12.31 -44.94 10.49
CA ARG A 125 12.46 -46.23 9.78
C ARG A 125 13.92 -46.69 9.71
N ALA A 126 14.87 -45.76 9.63
CA ALA A 126 16.30 -46.07 9.55
C ALA A 126 16.95 -46.42 10.90
N GLY A 127 16.40 -45.96 12.02
CA GLY A 127 16.87 -46.28 13.37
C GLY A 127 16.19 -47.48 14.05
N GLY A 128 15.32 -48.20 13.32
CA GLY A 128 14.58 -49.38 13.81
C GLY A 128 15.16 -50.73 13.37
N THR A 129 16.39 -50.75 12.85
CA THR A 129 17.19 -51.94 12.51
C THR A 129 18.46 -51.94 13.34
#